data_AF-A0AAJ8KSA1-F1
#
_entry.id   AF-A0AAJ8KSA1-F1
#
_cell.length_a   1.000
_cell.length_b   1.000
_cell.length_c   1.000
_cell.angle_alpha   90.00
_cell.angle_beta   90.00
_cell.angle_gamma   90.00
#
_symmetry.space_group_name_H-M   'P 1'
#
loop_
_entity.id
_entity.type
_entity.pdbx_description
1 polymer ?
#
loop_
_entity_poly.entity_id
_entity_poly.type
_entity_poly.pdbx_seq_one_letter_code
_entity_poly.pdbx_strand_id
1 'polypeptide(L)'
;MLKVIPGWTGQTGPVVTETNPLSSDLPEWAAMKAAYPKDKPVTSRTLALQVAISSRLNLSNQCGALSRGALLEHHTTSDWLSSIALNAPDYYIYGSGLKPRIMFEEALHLVELNIPLEKSLRALCDALAESTEPLRKFQDRQLLDIATDQKRIELNPEFAKAAKKMPQQKDSAVTNKSTLDAEGDAIKLSLHGDRDEAFRQSETAKWKAIRKAAEEILMISHAADCLLPYLPDRVKNQKSRHRDPARGVIEDKTRDLILGGTGGWVIKVENTDDWIPIDAQALGVPEDDTVSRDDGLSIAEQMYQDRMMNGTH
;
A
#
# COMPACT_ATOMS: atom_id res chain seq x y z
N MET A 1 7.33 -6.82 -25.75
CA MET A 1 6.44 -7.93 -25.31
C MET A 1 6.96 -8.44 -23.96
N LEU A 2 6.15 -8.51 -22.89
CA LEU A 2 6.60 -8.80 -21.52
C LEU A 2 6.71 -10.32 -21.25
N LYS A 3 7.59 -10.73 -20.34
CA LYS A 3 7.65 -12.09 -19.78
C LYS A 3 6.90 -12.11 -18.44
N VAL A 4 5.95 -13.04 -18.28
CA VAL A 4 5.19 -13.25 -17.03
C VAL A 4 5.79 -14.44 -16.30
N ILE A 5 6.12 -14.29 -15.00
CA ILE A 5 6.67 -15.37 -14.17
C ILE A 5 5.67 -15.69 -13.04
N PRO A 6 4.95 -16.82 -13.10
CA PRO A 6 4.06 -17.24 -12.02
C PRO A 6 4.82 -17.99 -10.90
N GLY A 7 4.42 -17.78 -9.63
CA GLY A 7 4.75 -18.70 -8.52
C GLY A 7 6.20 -18.77 -8.04
N TRP A 8 6.95 -17.66 -8.03
CA TRP A 8 8.36 -17.67 -7.59
C TRP A 8 8.51 -17.90 -6.07
N THR A 9 9.34 -18.85 -5.63
CA THR A 9 9.52 -19.20 -4.20
C THR A 9 10.87 -18.75 -3.59
N GLY A 10 11.59 -17.84 -4.25
CA GLY A 10 12.81 -17.27 -3.67
C GLY A 10 14.15 -17.89 -4.10
N GLN A 11 14.17 -19.02 -4.81
CA GLN A 11 15.44 -19.70 -5.15
C GLN A 11 15.73 -19.75 -6.66
N THR A 12 16.93 -19.32 -7.05
CA THR A 12 17.53 -19.56 -8.38
C THR A 12 18.59 -20.64 -8.25
N GLY A 13 18.14 -21.88 -8.01
CA GLY A 13 18.93 -23.11 -8.17
C GLY A 13 18.46 -23.90 -9.39
N PRO A 14 19.19 -24.94 -9.86
CA PRO A 14 18.74 -25.79 -10.95
C PRO A 14 17.36 -26.36 -10.61
N VAL A 15 16.46 -26.35 -11.60
CA VAL A 15 15.08 -26.83 -11.46
C VAL A 15 15.12 -28.29 -11.02
N VAL A 16 14.87 -28.52 -9.73
CA VAL A 16 14.55 -29.84 -9.22
C VAL A 16 13.13 -30.11 -9.68
N THR A 17 13.00 -30.94 -10.72
CA THR A 17 11.75 -31.60 -11.07
C THR A 17 11.43 -32.62 -9.98
N GLU A 18 10.82 -32.17 -8.88
CA GLU A 18 10.10 -33.08 -7.99
C GLU A 18 8.76 -32.46 -7.59
N THR A 19 7.73 -33.24 -7.89
CA THR A 19 6.34 -33.10 -7.50
C THR A 19 6.20 -32.99 -5.99
N ASN A 20 5.76 -31.83 -5.49
CA ASN A 20 4.83 -31.78 -4.37
C ASN A 20 4.07 -30.45 -4.37
N PRO A 21 2.75 -30.47 -4.08
CA PRO A 21 1.94 -29.27 -4.01
C PRO A 21 2.28 -28.58 -2.69
N LEU A 22 3.32 -27.73 -2.70
CA LEU A 22 3.48 -26.76 -1.64
C LEU A 22 2.28 -25.83 -1.72
N SER A 23 1.30 -26.12 -0.88
CA SER A 23 0.41 -25.15 -0.26
C SER A 23 1.22 -23.87 -0.04
N SER A 24 1.11 -22.91 -0.95
CA SER A 24 1.67 -21.59 -0.70
C SER A 24 0.89 -21.03 0.48
N ASP A 25 1.57 -20.69 1.58
CA ASP A 25 0.96 -20.09 2.79
C ASP A 25 0.16 -18.80 2.50
N LEU A 26 0.22 -18.31 1.26
CA LEU A 26 -0.60 -17.24 0.73
C LEU A 26 -1.24 -17.69 -0.61
N PRO A 27 -2.52 -18.12 -0.61
CA PRO A 27 -3.19 -18.72 -1.78
C PRO A 27 -3.25 -17.81 -3.01
N GLU A 28 -3.02 -16.50 -2.85
CA GLU A 28 -3.05 -15.50 -3.90
C GLU A 28 -1.73 -15.36 -4.69
N TRP A 29 -0.66 -16.07 -4.32
CA TRP A 29 0.62 -16.00 -5.06
C TRP A 29 0.49 -16.43 -6.53
N ALA A 30 -0.40 -17.38 -6.81
CA ALA A 30 -0.70 -17.80 -8.17
C ALA A 30 -1.38 -16.69 -9.01
N ALA A 31 -2.05 -15.73 -8.37
CA ALA A 31 -2.70 -14.60 -9.04
C ALA A 31 -1.71 -13.46 -9.37
N MET A 32 -0.54 -13.41 -8.71
CA MET A 32 0.46 -12.38 -8.96
C MET A 32 1.17 -12.59 -10.30
N LYS A 33 1.07 -11.59 -11.19
CA LYS A 33 1.79 -11.55 -12.47
C LYS A 33 2.93 -10.54 -12.36
N ALA A 34 4.14 -11.03 -12.10
CA ALA A 34 5.35 -10.23 -12.27
C ALA A 34 5.64 -10.11 -13.77
N ALA A 35 5.69 -8.88 -14.29
CA ALA A 35 5.97 -8.62 -15.69
C ALA A 35 7.37 -8.03 -15.84
N TYR A 36 8.18 -8.65 -16.70
CA TYR A 36 9.57 -8.22 -16.92
C TYR A 36 9.85 -7.99 -18.41
N PRO A 37 10.68 -7.01 -18.79
CA PRO A 37 11.11 -6.83 -20.17
C PRO A 37 11.83 -8.09 -20.68
N LYS A 38 11.41 -8.64 -21.84
CA LYS A 38 12.02 -9.86 -22.41
C LYS A 38 13.51 -9.70 -22.72
N ASP A 39 13.93 -8.49 -23.03
CA ASP A 39 15.27 -8.18 -23.53
C ASP A 39 16.26 -7.82 -22.41
N LYS A 40 15.82 -7.86 -21.15
CA LYS A 40 16.66 -7.56 -19.99
C LYS A 40 16.92 -8.82 -19.15
N PRO A 41 18.14 -8.98 -18.62
CA PRO A 41 18.47 -10.11 -17.74
C PRO A 41 17.59 -10.12 -16.49
N VAL A 42 17.06 -11.30 -16.17
CA VAL A 42 16.26 -11.54 -14.96
C VAL A 42 17.22 -12.04 -13.88
N THR A 43 17.36 -11.28 -12.80
CA THR A 43 18.13 -11.67 -11.61
C THR A 43 17.18 -11.85 -10.43
N SER A 44 17.61 -12.55 -9.38
CA SER A 44 16.82 -12.67 -8.15
C SER A 44 16.46 -11.30 -7.55
N ARG A 45 17.39 -10.34 -7.59
CA ARG A 45 17.21 -8.96 -7.08
C ARG A 45 16.14 -8.21 -7.86
N THR A 46 16.23 -8.22 -9.19
CA THR A 46 15.28 -7.50 -10.04
C THR A 46 13.91 -8.15 -10.08
N LEU A 47 13.86 -9.48 -9.90
CA LEU A 47 12.61 -10.23 -9.76
C LEU A 47 11.93 -9.94 -8.42
N ALA A 48 12.66 -9.94 -7.30
CA ALA A 48 12.10 -9.63 -5.99
C ALA A 48 11.44 -8.24 -5.95
N LEU A 49 12.10 -7.23 -6.55
CA LEU A 49 11.55 -5.89 -6.66
C LEU A 49 10.29 -5.85 -7.54
N GLN A 50 10.29 -6.60 -8.65
CA GLN A 50 9.11 -6.73 -9.50
C GLN A 50 7.93 -7.38 -8.76
N VAL A 51 8.19 -8.41 -7.95
CA VAL A 51 7.17 -9.06 -7.11
C VAL A 51 6.60 -8.07 -6.10
N ALA A 52 7.44 -7.26 -5.44
CA ALA A 52 6.98 -6.23 -4.52
C ALA A 52 6.09 -5.17 -5.20
N ILE A 53 6.48 -4.71 -6.40
CA ILE A 53 5.67 -3.79 -7.22
C ILE A 53 4.33 -4.45 -7.58
N SER A 54 4.36 -5.67 -8.11
CA SER A 54 3.16 -6.41 -8.53
C SER A 54 2.22 -6.71 -7.37
N SER A 55 2.74 -7.05 -6.19
CA SER A 55 1.95 -7.25 -4.97
C SER A 55 1.18 -5.98 -4.60
N ARG A 56 1.85 -4.83 -4.65
CA ARG A 56 1.27 -3.53 -4.30
C ARG A 56 0.21 -3.07 -5.30
N LEU A 57 0.43 -3.32 -6.60
CA LEU A 57 -0.57 -3.09 -7.64
C LEU A 57 -1.76 -4.03 -7.49
N ASN A 58 -1.53 -5.29 -7.08
CA ASN A 58 -2.63 -6.22 -6.80
C ASN A 58 -3.50 -5.69 -5.66
N LEU A 59 -2.89 -5.24 -4.56
CA LEU A 59 -3.63 -4.63 -3.45
C LEU A 59 -4.41 -3.38 -3.89
N SER A 60 -3.77 -2.49 -4.66
CA SER A 60 -4.43 -1.32 -5.27
C SER A 60 -5.67 -1.74 -6.09
N ASN A 61 -5.55 -2.75 -6.95
CA ASN A 61 -6.67 -3.26 -7.74
C ASN A 61 -7.82 -3.81 -6.88
N GLN A 62 -7.51 -4.49 -5.77
CA GLN A 62 -8.52 -4.99 -4.84
C GLN A 62 -9.24 -3.83 -4.12
N CYS A 63 -8.52 -2.80 -3.68
CA CYS A 63 -9.12 -1.58 -3.15
C CYS A 63 -10.04 -0.91 -4.19
N GLY A 64 -9.60 -0.84 -5.44
CA GLY A 64 -10.42 -0.32 -6.54
C GLY A 64 -11.67 -1.17 -6.82
N ALA A 65 -11.59 -2.49 -6.66
CA ALA A 65 -12.74 -3.38 -6.77
C ALA A 65 -13.74 -3.16 -5.62
N LEU A 66 -13.26 -3.01 -4.39
CA LEU A 66 -14.08 -2.67 -3.22
C LEU A 66 -14.76 -1.30 -3.37
N SER A 67 -14.05 -0.28 -3.87
CA SER A 67 -14.64 1.04 -4.19
C SER A 67 -15.81 0.89 -5.17
N ARG A 68 -15.63 0.16 -6.28
CA ARG A 68 -16.72 -0.10 -7.23
C ARG A 68 -17.87 -0.89 -6.61
N GLY A 69 -17.58 -1.82 -5.71
CA GLY A 69 -18.57 -2.57 -4.93
C GLY A 69 -19.43 -1.65 -4.05
N ALA A 70 -18.80 -0.72 -3.32
CA ALA A 70 -19.51 0.27 -2.51
C ALA A 70 -20.41 1.18 -3.37
N LEU A 71 -19.93 1.60 -4.54
CA LEU A 71 -20.74 2.39 -5.48
C LEU A 71 -21.92 1.59 -6.05
N LEU A 72 -21.71 0.31 -6.38
CA LEU A 72 -22.78 -0.56 -6.84
C LEU A 72 -23.84 -0.72 -5.74
N GLU A 73 -23.43 -1.00 -4.51
CA GLU A 73 -24.31 -1.14 -3.34
C GLU A 73 -25.13 0.13 -3.10
N HIS A 74 -24.51 1.31 -3.22
CA HIS A 74 -25.20 2.59 -3.16
C HIS A 74 -26.37 2.65 -4.16
N HIS A 75 -26.07 2.39 -5.45
CA HIS A 75 -27.08 2.46 -6.50
C HIS A 75 -28.17 1.40 -6.34
N THR A 76 -27.80 0.14 -6.10
CA THR A 76 -28.77 -0.95 -5.97
C THR A 76 -29.71 -0.73 -4.79
N THR A 77 -29.18 -0.28 -3.66
CA THR A 77 -29.97 -0.08 -2.45
C THR A 77 -30.79 1.22 -2.53
N SER A 78 -30.27 2.28 -3.14
CA SER A 78 -31.04 3.50 -3.45
C SER A 78 -32.19 3.23 -4.43
N ASP A 79 -31.96 2.45 -5.48
CA ASP A 79 -32.98 2.07 -6.46
C ASP A 79 -34.05 1.18 -5.82
N TRP A 80 -33.63 0.23 -4.98
CA TRP A 80 -34.56 -0.59 -4.21
C TRP A 80 -35.44 0.26 -3.28
N LEU A 81 -34.85 1.16 -2.49
CA LEU A 81 -35.58 2.09 -1.61
C LEU A 81 -36.57 2.95 -2.41
N SER A 82 -36.12 3.49 -3.54
CA SER A 82 -36.96 4.31 -4.44
C SER A 82 -38.13 3.50 -4.98
N SER A 83 -37.90 2.26 -5.41
CA SER A 83 -38.93 1.38 -5.94
C SER A 83 -39.96 0.99 -4.88
N ILE A 84 -39.53 0.67 -3.67
CA ILE A 84 -40.44 0.37 -2.55
C ILE A 84 -41.26 1.60 -2.15
N ALA A 85 -40.64 2.79 -2.13
CA ALA A 85 -41.32 4.02 -1.75
C ALA A 85 -42.33 4.51 -2.82
N LEU A 86 -42.02 4.33 -4.10
CA LEU A 86 -42.80 4.89 -5.22
C LEU A 86 -43.76 3.88 -5.88
N ASN A 87 -43.33 2.62 -6.03
CA ASN A 87 -44.00 1.63 -6.90
C ASN A 87 -44.68 0.50 -6.13
N ALA A 88 -44.58 0.47 -4.79
CA ALA A 88 -45.16 -0.57 -3.96
C ALA A 88 -46.10 0.00 -2.87
N PRO A 89 -47.13 0.77 -3.25
CA PRO A 89 -48.03 1.45 -2.30
C PRO A 89 -48.78 0.47 -1.39
N ASP A 90 -48.98 -0.77 -1.84
CA ASP A 90 -49.67 -1.83 -1.11
C ASP A 90 -48.92 -2.30 0.15
N TYR A 91 -47.62 -2.01 0.29
CA TYR A 91 -46.91 -2.22 1.56
C TYR A 91 -47.30 -1.21 2.64
N TYR A 92 -47.98 -0.13 2.25
CA TYR A 92 -48.45 0.96 3.10
C TYR A 92 -49.98 1.07 3.01
N ILE A 93 -50.67 -0.04 3.29
CA ILE A 93 -52.14 -0.23 3.22
C ILE A 93 -52.92 0.87 3.99
N TYR A 94 -52.32 1.49 4.99
CA TYR A 94 -52.92 2.59 5.75
C TYR A 94 -51.92 3.75 5.91
N GLY A 95 -51.85 4.66 4.94
CA GLY A 95 -51.10 5.90 5.15
C GLY A 95 -50.95 6.76 3.91
N SER A 96 -51.48 7.98 3.99
CA SER A 96 -51.16 9.14 3.14
C SER A 96 -49.72 9.13 2.60
N GLY A 97 -49.51 9.52 1.34
CA GLY A 97 -48.22 9.50 0.61
C GLY A 97 -47.01 10.22 1.26
N LEU A 98 -47.16 10.78 2.46
CA LEU A 98 -46.08 11.29 3.32
C LEU A 98 -45.24 10.18 3.98
N LYS A 99 -45.82 9.03 4.34
CA LYS A 99 -45.11 7.97 5.10
C LYS A 99 -44.04 7.23 4.26
N PRO A 100 -44.27 6.90 2.98
CA PRO A 100 -43.23 6.32 2.12
C PRO A 100 -42.06 7.28 1.88
N ARG A 101 -42.36 8.59 1.72
CA ARG A 101 -41.36 9.64 1.53
C ARG A 101 -40.46 9.83 2.75
N ILE A 102 -41.04 9.75 3.94
CA ILE A 102 -40.28 9.79 5.20
C ILE A 102 -39.35 8.57 5.26
N MET A 103 -39.83 7.32 5.16
CA MET A 103 -38.92 6.16 5.20
C MET A 103 -37.77 6.22 4.18
N PHE A 104 -38.06 6.73 2.98
CA PHE A 104 -37.05 6.95 1.96
C PHE A 104 -35.98 7.94 2.45
N GLU A 105 -36.37 9.13 2.87
CA GLU A 105 -35.45 10.16 3.39
C GLU A 105 -34.68 9.69 4.63
N GLU A 106 -35.33 8.92 5.51
CA GLU A 106 -34.73 8.42 6.77
C GLU A 106 -33.69 7.32 6.54
N ALA A 107 -33.89 6.44 5.57
CA ALA A 107 -32.95 5.37 5.22
C ALA A 107 -31.87 5.85 4.24
N LEU A 108 -32.13 6.90 3.45
CA LEU A 108 -31.24 7.38 2.41
C LEU A 108 -29.88 7.81 2.96
N HIS A 109 -29.84 8.49 4.12
CA HIS A 109 -28.57 8.92 4.72
C HIS A 109 -27.63 7.75 5.04
N LEU A 110 -28.16 6.58 5.41
CA LEU A 110 -27.34 5.39 5.63
C LEU A 110 -26.80 4.83 4.30
N VAL A 111 -27.62 4.85 3.24
CA VAL A 111 -27.22 4.40 1.89
C VAL A 111 -26.21 5.36 1.26
N GLU A 112 -26.34 6.65 1.52
CA GLU A 112 -25.42 7.69 1.04
C GLU A 112 -24.03 7.60 1.67
N LEU A 113 -23.86 6.95 2.84
CA LEU A 113 -22.54 6.69 3.43
C LEU A 113 -21.65 5.79 2.56
N ASN A 114 -22.21 5.07 1.59
CA ASN A 114 -21.42 4.36 0.59
C ASN A 114 -20.62 5.32 -0.31
N ILE A 115 -21.05 6.58 -0.49
CA ILE A 115 -20.33 7.58 -1.29
C ILE A 115 -18.98 7.96 -0.68
N PRO A 116 -18.90 8.42 0.60
CA PRO A 116 -17.61 8.68 1.22
C PRO A 116 -16.77 7.38 1.35
N LEU A 117 -17.39 6.21 1.57
CA LEU A 117 -16.67 4.92 1.60
C LEU A 117 -15.98 4.61 0.27
N GLU A 118 -16.72 4.74 -0.83
CA GLU A 118 -16.22 4.62 -2.21
C GLU A 118 -15.02 5.55 -2.42
N LYS A 119 -15.17 6.83 -2.07
CA LYS A 119 -14.13 7.85 -2.23
C LYS A 119 -12.86 7.52 -1.45
N SER A 120 -12.98 7.08 -0.19
CA SER A 120 -11.85 6.67 0.65
C SER A 120 -11.12 5.46 0.06
N LEU A 121 -11.86 4.45 -0.40
CA LEU A 121 -11.29 3.25 -1.03
C LEU A 121 -10.61 3.56 -2.38
N ARG A 122 -11.17 4.48 -3.17
CA ARG A 122 -10.55 4.96 -4.41
C ARG A 122 -9.26 5.72 -4.13
N ALA A 123 -9.27 6.64 -3.16
CA ALA A 123 -8.06 7.36 -2.76
C ALA A 123 -6.95 6.42 -2.27
N LEU A 124 -7.32 5.36 -1.53
CA LEU A 124 -6.37 4.31 -1.13
C LEU A 124 -5.83 3.53 -2.34
N CYS A 125 -6.69 3.15 -3.28
CA CYS A 125 -6.30 2.48 -4.53
C CYS A 125 -5.23 3.29 -5.27
N ASP A 126 -5.47 4.59 -5.48
CA ASP A 126 -4.56 5.48 -6.21
C ASP A 126 -3.23 5.64 -5.47
N ALA A 127 -3.27 5.92 -4.17
CA ALA A 127 -2.06 6.10 -3.36
C ALA A 127 -1.22 4.80 -3.24
N LEU A 128 -1.84 3.63 -3.22
CA LEU A 128 -1.13 2.35 -3.26
C LEU A 128 -0.42 2.15 -4.60
N ALA A 129 -1.05 2.50 -5.71
CA ALA A 129 -0.41 2.45 -7.03
C ALA A 129 0.78 3.42 -7.10
N GLU A 130 0.59 4.67 -6.66
CA GLU A 130 1.65 5.70 -6.63
C GLU A 130 2.83 5.29 -5.72
N SER A 131 2.56 4.58 -4.62
CA SER A 131 3.61 4.09 -3.73
C SER A 131 4.56 3.07 -4.39
N THR A 132 4.27 2.59 -5.61
CA THR A 132 5.18 1.76 -6.41
C THR A 132 6.25 2.56 -7.13
N GLU A 133 6.08 3.87 -7.35
CA GLU A 133 6.99 4.69 -8.14
C GLU A 133 8.44 4.71 -7.63
N PRO A 134 8.71 4.85 -6.32
CA PRO A 134 10.08 4.77 -5.81
C PRO A 134 10.75 3.44 -6.15
N LEU A 135 10.00 2.33 -6.03
CA LEU A 135 10.49 1.00 -6.36
C LEU A 135 10.76 0.84 -7.86
N ARG A 136 9.92 1.40 -8.72
CA ARG A 136 10.12 1.39 -10.18
C ARG A 136 11.39 2.15 -10.57
N LYS A 137 11.58 3.36 -10.02
CA LYS A 137 12.79 4.15 -10.25
C LYS A 137 14.05 3.41 -9.83
N PHE A 138 14.00 2.73 -8.67
CA PHE A 138 15.09 1.88 -8.23
C PHE A 138 15.31 0.67 -9.14
N GLN A 139 14.23 0.04 -9.63
CA GLN A 139 14.33 -1.06 -10.59
C GLN A 139 15.02 -0.62 -11.89
N ASP A 140 14.72 0.58 -12.39
CA ASP A 140 15.38 1.14 -13.56
C ASP A 140 16.88 1.35 -13.33
N ARG A 141 17.29 1.78 -12.13
CA ARG A 141 18.69 1.86 -11.73
C ARG A 141 19.37 0.49 -11.68
N GLN A 142 18.72 -0.53 -11.13
CA GLN A 142 19.24 -1.91 -11.13
C GLN A 142 19.41 -2.44 -12.56
N LEU A 143 18.45 -2.16 -13.43
CA LEU A 143 18.51 -2.59 -14.83
C LEU A 143 19.63 -1.88 -15.59
N LEU A 144 19.89 -0.61 -15.26
CA LEU A 144 21.02 0.14 -15.82
C LEU A 144 22.36 -0.43 -15.35
N ASP A 145 22.51 -0.74 -14.05
CA ASP A 145 23.70 -1.40 -13.50
C ASP A 145 24.03 -2.70 -14.25
N ILE A 146 23.03 -3.58 -14.40
CA ILE A 146 23.24 -4.86 -15.09
C ILE A 146 23.61 -4.64 -16.56
N ALA A 147 22.95 -3.71 -17.26
CA ALA A 147 23.27 -3.40 -18.66
C ALA A 147 24.70 -2.84 -18.81
N THR A 148 25.14 -2.01 -17.87
CA THR A 148 26.50 -1.46 -17.84
C THR A 148 27.53 -2.55 -17.56
N ASP A 149 27.28 -3.42 -16.58
CA ASP A 149 28.14 -4.57 -16.30
C ASP A 149 28.24 -5.51 -17.51
N GLN A 150 27.14 -5.74 -18.23
CA GLN A 150 27.15 -6.59 -19.42
C GLN A 150 28.02 -6.00 -20.54
N LYS A 151 27.93 -4.68 -20.79
CA LYS A 151 28.82 -3.98 -21.74
C LYS A 151 30.30 -4.05 -21.31
N ARG A 152 30.58 -3.94 -20.02
CA ARG A 152 31.96 -4.07 -19.49
C ARG A 152 32.52 -5.47 -19.72
N ILE A 153 31.69 -6.51 -19.52
CA ILE A 153 32.08 -7.91 -19.77
C ILE A 153 32.33 -8.14 -21.27
N GLU A 154 31.50 -7.57 -22.15
CA GLU A 154 31.70 -7.65 -23.61
C GLU A 154 33.03 -7.02 -24.05
N LEU A 155 33.40 -5.88 -23.45
CA LEU A 155 34.65 -5.18 -23.75
C LEU A 155 35.87 -5.82 -23.07
N ASN A 156 35.68 -6.41 -21.89
CA ASN A 156 36.73 -7.08 -21.13
C ASN A 156 36.17 -8.36 -20.47
N PRO A 157 36.33 -9.53 -21.10
CA PRO A 157 35.83 -10.81 -20.58
C PRO A 157 36.38 -11.19 -19.20
N GLU A 158 37.56 -10.69 -18.82
CA GLU A 158 38.16 -10.91 -17.49
C GLU A 158 37.52 -10.04 -16.39
N PHE A 159 36.74 -9.01 -16.76
CA PHE A 159 36.01 -8.15 -15.82
C PHE A 159 35.08 -8.98 -14.92
N ALA A 160 34.42 -10.01 -15.45
CA ALA A 160 33.55 -10.89 -14.66
C ALA A 160 34.30 -11.63 -13.53
N LYS A 161 35.59 -11.92 -13.72
CA LYS A 161 36.45 -12.54 -12.69
C LYS A 161 36.96 -11.52 -11.68
N ALA A 162 37.22 -10.29 -12.12
CA ALA A 162 37.64 -9.18 -11.26
C ALA A 162 36.50 -8.64 -10.38
N ALA A 163 35.29 -8.49 -10.92
CA ALA A 163 34.13 -7.92 -10.23
C ALA A 163 33.62 -8.76 -9.04
N LYS A 164 33.96 -10.05 -8.99
CA LYS A 164 33.67 -10.91 -7.81
C LYS A 164 34.54 -10.59 -6.60
N LYS A 165 35.68 -9.93 -6.79
CA LYS A 165 36.50 -9.40 -5.71
C LYS A 165 35.98 -7.99 -5.44
N MET A 166 35.30 -7.78 -4.31
CA MET A 166 34.85 -6.44 -3.92
C MET A 166 35.99 -5.44 -4.11
N PRO A 167 35.72 -4.20 -4.56
CA PRO A 167 36.72 -3.16 -4.54
C PRO A 167 37.00 -2.86 -3.06
N GLN A 168 37.99 -3.55 -2.49
CA GLN A 168 38.67 -3.03 -1.32
C GLN A 168 39.18 -1.65 -1.73
N GLN A 169 38.87 -0.63 -0.92
CA GLN A 169 39.52 0.67 -0.97
C GLN A 169 41.02 0.45 -1.10
N LYS A 170 41.53 0.48 -2.33
CA LYS A 170 42.93 0.64 -2.60
C LYS A 170 42.99 1.79 -3.54
N ASP A 171 43.43 2.91 -2.97
CA ASP A 171 44.25 3.89 -3.63
C ASP A 171 45.25 3.17 -4.54
N SER A 172 44.87 2.99 -5.79
CA SER A 172 45.83 2.75 -6.85
C SER A 172 45.49 3.76 -7.93
N ALA A 173 46.36 4.75 -8.01
CA ALA A 173 46.50 5.76 -9.05
C ALA A 173 45.72 5.41 -10.33
N VAL A 174 44.77 6.28 -10.66
CA VAL A 174 43.96 6.23 -11.88
C VAL A 174 44.88 6.29 -13.09
N THR A 175 45.24 5.14 -13.65
CA THR A 175 45.69 5.05 -15.04
C THR A 175 44.49 4.65 -15.90
N ASN A 176 43.88 5.64 -16.55
CA ASN A 176 42.89 5.52 -17.63
C ASN A 176 41.73 4.54 -17.37
N LYS A 177 40.87 4.83 -16.39
CA LYS A 177 39.53 4.21 -16.37
C LYS A 177 38.76 4.67 -17.61
N SER A 178 38.16 3.73 -18.35
CA SER A 178 37.25 4.09 -19.42
C SER A 178 36.04 4.84 -18.87
N THR A 179 35.39 5.69 -19.68
CA THR A 179 34.17 6.40 -19.26
C THR A 179 33.09 5.44 -18.76
N LEU A 180 33.00 4.25 -19.38
CA LEU A 180 32.09 3.17 -18.98
C LEU A 180 32.46 2.59 -17.60
N ASP A 181 33.75 2.49 -17.26
CA ASP A 181 34.23 2.06 -15.94
C ASP A 181 33.96 3.10 -14.85
N ALA A 182 34.02 4.39 -15.16
CA ALA A 182 33.61 5.43 -14.22
C ALA A 182 32.09 5.42 -13.98
N GLU A 183 31.28 5.27 -15.03
CA GLU A 183 29.82 5.34 -14.95
C GLU A 183 29.21 4.21 -14.10
N GLY A 184 29.53 2.95 -14.39
CA GLY A 184 29.02 1.82 -13.60
C GLY A 184 29.57 1.75 -12.17
N ASP A 185 30.76 2.31 -11.90
CA ASP A 185 31.27 2.37 -10.51
C ASP A 185 30.47 3.39 -9.71
N ALA A 186 30.13 4.53 -10.32
CA ALA A 186 29.24 5.51 -9.72
C ALA A 186 27.84 4.93 -9.45
N ILE A 187 27.28 4.15 -10.38
CA ILE A 187 26.00 3.45 -10.18
C ILE A 187 26.09 2.47 -9.01
N LYS A 188 27.13 1.62 -8.96
CA LYS A 188 27.30 0.64 -7.88
C LYS A 188 27.44 1.28 -6.50
N LEU A 189 28.14 2.40 -6.42
CA LEU A 189 28.30 3.15 -5.17
C LEU A 189 26.97 3.74 -4.67
N SER A 190 26.04 4.12 -5.56
CA SER A 190 24.74 4.68 -5.15
C SER A 190 23.66 3.63 -4.88
N LEU A 191 23.76 2.43 -5.44
CA LEU A 191 22.69 1.41 -5.41
C LEU A 191 22.19 1.05 -3.99
N HIS A 192 23.08 1.01 -3.00
CA HIS A 192 22.69 0.72 -1.62
C HIS A 192 21.83 1.84 -1.03
N GLY A 193 22.25 3.10 -1.20
CA GLY A 193 21.47 4.26 -0.77
C GLY A 193 20.16 4.39 -1.53
N ASP A 194 20.19 4.15 -2.85
CA ASP A 194 18.99 4.19 -3.70
C ASP A 194 17.96 3.13 -3.29
N ARG A 195 18.41 1.94 -2.85
CA ARG A 195 17.55 0.86 -2.33
C ARG A 195 16.82 1.31 -1.07
N ASP A 196 17.57 1.82 -0.09
CA ASP A 196 17.04 2.15 1.23
C ASP A 196 16.10 3.36 1.12
N GLU A 197 16.44 4.33 0.27
CA GLU A 197 15.58 5.46 -0.03
C GLU A 197 14.28 5.03 -0.71
N ALA A 198 14.36 4.19 -1.74
CA ALA A 198 13.19 3.69 -2.44
C ALA A 198 12.26 2.89 -1.53
N PHE A 199 12.82 2.05 -0.66
CA PHE A 199 12.05 1.30 0.34
C PHE A 199 11.37 2.24 1.33
N ARG A 200 12.11 3.18 1.93
CA ARG A 200 11.59 4.15 2.88
C ARG A 200 10.45 4.98 2.28
N GLN A 201 10.63 5.51 1.08
CA GLN A 201 9.62 6.32 0.39
C GLN A 201 8.37 5.49 0.07
N SER A 202 8.54 4.29 -0.47
CA SER A 202 7.44 3.39 -0.84
C SER A 202 6.62 2.94 0.37
N GLU A 203 7.27 2.55 1.47
CA GLU A 203 6.62 2.11 2.70
C GLU A 203 5.94 3.28 3.40
N THR A 204 6.60 4.44 3.48
CA THR A 204 6.01 5.64 4.08
C THR A 204 4.74 6.07 3.35
N ALA A 205 4.77 6.11 2.01
CA ALA A 205 3.62 6.47 1.19
C ALA A 205 2.45 5.49 1.41
N LYS A 206 2.74 4.17 1.38
CA LYS A 206 1.73 3.13 1.63
C LYS A 206 1.09 3.28 3.00
N TRP A 207 1.88 3.33 4.07
CA TRP A 207 1.33 3.32 5.43
C TRP A 207 0.59 4.61 5.78
N LYS A 208 1.03 5.77 5.26
CA LYS A 208 0.26 7.01 5.36
C LYS A 208 -1.10 6.91 4.68
N ALA A 209 -1.15 6.31 3.48
CA ALA A 209 -2.40 6.12 2.75
C ALA A 209 -3.35 5.16 3.49
N ILE A 210 -2.83 4.02 3.98
CA ILE A 210 -3.61 3.05 4.76
C ILE A 210 -4.19 3.70 6.02
N ARG A 211 -3.36 4.46 6.76
CA ARG A 211 -3.80 5.17 7.97
C ARG A 211 -4.95 6.13 7.66
N LYS A 212 -4.79 6.97 6.65
CA LYS A 212 -5.83 7.93 6.24
C LYS A 212 -7.13 7.22 5.85
N ALA A 213 -7.05 6.16 5.07
CA ALA A 213 -8.23 5.40 4.67
C ALA A 213 -8.91 4.73 5.88
N ALA A 214 -8.14 4.17 6.81
CA ALA A 214 -8.67 3.57 8.04
C ALA A 214 -9.38 4.61 8.92
N GLU A 215 -8.79 5.80 9.05
CA GLU A 215 -9.40 6.93 9.75
C GLU A 215 -10.77 7.30 9.11
N GLU A 216 -10.81 7.50 7.79
CA GLU A 216 -12.06 7.84 7.09
C GLU A 216 -13.12 6.72 7.21
N ILE A 217 -12.73 5.45 7.04
CA ILE A 217 -13.63 4.30 7.17
C ILE A 217 -14.19 4.18 8.59
N LEU A 218 -13.39 4.47 9.62
CA LEU A 218 -13.85 4.44 11.01
C LEU A 218 -14.92 5.51 11.27
N MET A 219 -14.74 6.72 10.75
CA MET A 219 -15.76 7.77 10.86
C MET A 219 -17.05 7.39 10.15
N ILE A 220 -16.95 6.82 8.94
CA ILE A 220 -18.11 6.35 8.16
C ILE A 220 -18.85 5.25 8.92
N SER A 221 -18.12 4.27 9.45
CA SER A 221 -18.71 3.19 10.25
C SER A 221 -19.39 3.71 11.51
N HIS A 222 -18.80 4.70 12.18
CA HIS A 222 -19.39 5.31 13.37
C HIS A 222 -20.66 6.09 13.04
N ALA A 223 -20.66 6.85 11.94
CA ALA A 223 -21.84 7.55 11.46
C ALA A 223 -22.98 6.57 11.11
N ALA A 224 -22.63 5.43 10.49
CA ALA A 224 -23.59 4.36 10.20
C ALA A 224 -24.20 3.80 11.49
N ASP A 225 -23.37 3.43 12.47
CA ASP A 225 -23.82 2.91 13.77
C ASP A 225 -24.75 3.90 14.50
N CYS A 226 -24.45 5.20 14.46
CA CYS A 226 -25.32 6.23 15.02
C CYS A 226 -26.68 6.35 14.30
N LEU A 227 -26.77 6.00 13.02
CA LEU A 227 -28.00 6.06 12.24
C LEU A 227 -28.86 4.79 12.38
N LEU A 228 -28.26 3.62 12.64
CA LEU A 228 -28.96 2.33 12.73
C LEU A 228 -30.18 2.36 13.68
N PRO A 229 -30.13 2.98 14.89
CA PRO A 229 -31.27 3.05 15.78
C PRO A 229 -32.49 3.79 15.20
N TYR A 230 -32.29 4.63 14.18
CA TYR A 230 -33.34 5.46 13.58
C TYR A 230 -33.91 4.88 12.28
N LEU A 231 -33.44 3.70 11.86
CA LEU A 231 -34.04 3.00 10.73
C LEU A 231 -35.50 2.64 11.01
N PRO A 232 -36.39 2.74 10.00
CA PRO A 232 -37.80 2.37 10.16
C PRO A 232 -37.97 0.93 10.67
N ASP A 233 -38.64 0.78 11.81
CA ASP A 233 -38.97 -0.50 12.44
C ASP A 233 -40.51 -0.62 12.57
N ARG A 234 -41.06 -1.78 12.23
CA ARG A 234 -42.51 -2.05 12.36
C ARG A 234 -42.94 -2.22 13.82
N VAL A 235 -42.03 -2.61 14.70
CA VAL A 235 -42.29 -2.86 16.13
C VAL A 235 -42.11 -1.59 16.96
N LYS A 236 -41.15 -0.74 16.59
CA LYS A 236 -40.84 0.50 17.28
C LYS A 236 -41.21 1.70 16.41
N ASN A 237 -42.18 2.50 16.85
CA ASN A 237 -42.42 3.81 16.24
C ASN A 237 -41.21 4.71 16.49
N GLN A 238 -40.34 4.85 15.49
CA GLN A 238 -39.22 5.77 15.55
C GLN A 238 -39.72 7.22 15.50
N LYS A 239 -39.12 8.06 16.33
CA LYS A 239 -39.43 9.49 16.34
C LYS A 239 -38.79 10.16 15.13
N SER A 240 -39.53 11.04 14.46
CA SER A 240 -38.96 11.89 13.41
C SER A 240 -37.93 12.84 14.03
N ARG A 241 -37.03 13.40 13.19
CA ARG A 241 -36.03 14.41 13.63
C ARG A 241 -36.63 15.61 14.37
N HIS A 242 -37.89 15.97 14.08
CA HIS A 242 -38.58 17.07 14.77
C HIS A 242 -39.02 16.70 16.20
N ARG A 243 -39.15 15.42 16.49
CA ARG A 243 -39.54 14.87 17.80
C ARG A 243 -38.36 14.26 18.56
N ASP A 244 -37.21 14.14 17.91
CA ASP A 244 -35.96 13.66 18.48
C ASP A 244 -34.78 14.54 18.00
N PRO A 245 -34.36 15.52 18.81
CA PRO A 245 -33.23 16.38 18.47
C PRO A 245 -31.91 15.62 18.30
N ALA A 246 -31.70 14.51 19.02
CA ALA A 246 -30.47 13.73 18.91
C ALA A 246 -30.34 13.11 17.52
N ARG A 247 -31.45 12.61 16.99
CA ARG A 247 -31.55 12.15 15.60
C ARG A 247 -31.20 13.26 14.62
N GLY A 248 -31.79 14.45 14.79
CA GLY A 248 -31.50 15.59 13.91
C GLY A 248 -30.01 15.96 13.87
N VAL A 249 -29.34 15.94 15.02
CA VAL A 249 -27.89 16.16 15.11
C VAL A 249 -27.13 15.09 14.34
N ILE A 250 -27.48 13.81 14.50
CA ILE A 250 -26.79 12.71 13.82
C ILE A 250 -26.99 12.80 12.30
N GLU A 251 -28.21 13.06 11.82
CA GLU A 251 -28.48 13.25 10.39
C GLU A 251 -27.68 14.42 9.80
N ASP A 252 -27.59 15.54 10.52
CA ASP A 252 -26.87 16.73 10.05
C ASP A 252 -25.34 16.48 10.02
N LYS A 253 -24.80 15.77 11.02
CA LYS A 253 -23.41 15.32 11.02
C LYS A 253 -23.10 14.34 9.90
N THR A 254 -23.98 13.39 9.64
CA THR A 254 -23.83 12.44 8.52
C THR A 254 -23.90 13.16 7.18
N ARG A 255 -24.79 14.15 7.03
CA ARG A 255 -24.86 14.97 5.81
C ARG A 255 -23.56 15.73 5.57
N ASP A 256 -22.99 16.34 6.60
CA ASP A 256 -21.67 16.99 6.50
C ASP A 256 -20.59 16.00 6.04
N LEU A 257 -20.57 14.79 6.60
CA LEU A 257 -19.65 13.72 6.17
C LEU A 257 -19.84 13.32 4.69
N ILE A 258 -21.08 13.14 4.24
CA ILE A 258 -21.42 12.82 2.83
C ILE A 258 -20.95 13.94 1.89
N LEU A 259 -21.05 15.20 2.32
CA LEU A 259 -20.58 16.38 1.57
C LEU A 259 -19.05 16.59 1.63
N GLY A 260 -18.32 15.70 2.32
CA GLY A 260 -16.86 15.72 2.40
C GLY A 260 -16.29 16.44 3.63
N GLY A 261 -17.13 16.83 4.58
CA GLY A 261 -16.74 17.23 5.92
C GLY A 261 -16.38 16.05 6.82
N THR A 262 -16.29 16.28 8.12
CA THR A 262 -16.00 15.23 9.12
C THR A 262 -17.22 14.87 9.96
N GLY A 263 -18.36 15.55 9.77
CA GLY A 263 -19.50 15.46 10.68
C GLY A 263 -19.19 16.01 12.09
N GLY A 264 -18.08 16.75 12.25
CA GLY A 264 -17.55 17.12 13.56
C GLY A 264 -17.07 15.92 14.39
N TRP A 265 -16.88 14.75 13.78
CA TRP A 265 -16.28 13.59 14.43
C TRP A 265 -14.75 13.78 14.50
N VAL A 266 -14.16 13.28 15.59
CA VAL A 266 -12.72 13.34 15.83
C VAL A 266 -12.23 11.95 16.16
N ILE A 267 -11.24 11.50 15.40
CA ILE A 267 -10.54 10.24 15.68
C ILE A 267 -9.36 10.56 16.57
N LYS A 268 -9.21 9.79 17.64
CA LYS A 268 -8.06 9.86 18.52
C LYS A 268 -7.34 8.52 18.50
N VAL A 269 -6.04 8.57 18.25
CA VAL A 269 -5.14 7.46 18.50
C VAL A 269 -4.55 7.72 19.87
N GLU A 270 -4.91 6.91 20.86
CA GLU A 270 -4.38 7.03 22.21
C GLU A 270 -3.03 6.30 22.30
N ASN A 271 -2.02 6.98 22.84
CA ASN A 271 -0.78 6.30 23.21
C ASN A 271 -1.06 5.41 24.41
N THR A 272 -0.75 4.12 24.26
CA THR A 272 -0.76 3.17 25.37
C THR A 272 0.62 3.19 26.00
N ASP A 273 0.81 4.12 26.95
CA ASP A 273 2.07 4.23 27.70
C ASP A 273 2.37 2.97 28.54
N ASP A 274 1.36 2.12 28.76
CA ASP A 274 1.45 0.82 29.43
C ASP A 274 1.83 -0.34 28.48
N TRP A 275 2.25 -0.04 27.25
CA TRP A 275 2.67 -1.09 26.31
C TRP A 275 3.97 -1.73 26.79
N ILE A 276 3.87 -2.95 27.31
CA ILE A 276 5.02 -3.78 27.67
C ILE A 276 5.59 -4.38 26.38
N PRO A 277 6.86 -4.11 26.02
CA PRO A 277 7.50 -4.72 24.88
C PRO A 277 7.39 -6.25 24.96
N ILE A 278 7.06 -6.87 23.82
CA ILE A 278 7.00 -8.32 23.73
C ILE A 278 8.40 -8.88 23.96
N ASP A 279 8.51 -9.85 24.88
CA ASP A 279 9.73 -10.64 25.03
C ASP A 279 9.90 -11.54 23.79
N ALA A 280 10.71 -11.05 22.84
CA ALA A 280 10.98 -11.74 21.59
C ALA A 280 11.67 -13.10 21.82
N GLN A 281 12.49 -13.23 22.87
CA GLN A 281 13.16 -14.48 23.23
C GLN A 281 12.14 -15.51 23.73
N ALA A 282 11.18 -15.09 24.56
CA ALA A 282 10.10 -15.96 25.02
C ALA A 282 9.24 -16.50 23.87
N LEU A 283 9.19 -15.80 22.73
CA LEU A 283 8.51 -16.22 21.51
C LEU A 283 9.42 -16.96 20.51
N GLY A 284 10.66 -17.26 20.88
CA GLY A 284 11.59 -18.03 20.05
C GLY A 284 12.18 -17.25 18.87
N VAL A 285 12.16 -15.91 18.92
CA VAL A 285 12.88 -15.07 17.97
C VAL A 285 14.34 -15.00 18.45
N PRO A 286 15.32 -15.51 17.68
CA PRO A 286 16.73 -15.38 18.04
C PRO A 286 17.12 -13.90 18.10
N GLU A 287 17.87 -13.49 19.12
CA GLU A 287 18.52 -12.18 19.07
C GLU A 287 19.57 -12.18 17.95
N ASP A 288 19.66 -11.06 17.23
CA ASP A 288 20.86 -10.78 16.44
C ASP A 288 22.01 -10.59 17.43
N ASP A 289 22.81 -11.64 17.68
CA ASP A 289 24.04 -11.63 18.50
C ASP A 289 25.11 -10.63 18.01
N THR A 290 24.80 -9.81 17.01
CA THR A 290 25.64 -8.69 16.62
C THR A 290 25.44 -7.55 17.61
N VAL A 291 26.44 -7.30 18.44
CA VAL A 291 26.70 -6.01 19.13
C VAL A 291 26.08 -4.89 18.29
N SER A 292 25.15 -4.14 18.88
CA SER A 292 24.46 -3.06 18.16
C SER A 292 25.49 -2.22 17.41
N ARG A 293 25.37 -2.20 16.08
CA ARG A 293 26.18 -1.33 15.22
C ARG A 293 25.84 0.14 15.41
N ASP A 294 24.85 0.47 16.26
CA ASP A 294 24.41 1.84 16.51
C ASP A 294 25.47 2.70 17.24
N ASP A 295 26.50 2.08 17.83
CA ASP A 295 27.66 2.81 18.38
C ASP A 295 28.66 3.26 17.30
N GLY A 296 28.48 2.81 16.05
CA GLY A 296 29.28 3.23 14.90
C GLY A 296 28.60 4.31 14.08
N LEU A 297 29.32 5.40 13.78
CA LEU A 297 28.89 6.38 12.78
C LEU A 297 28.48 5.66 11.48
N SER A 298 27.35 6.07 10.89
CA SER A 298 26.92 5.54 9.60
C SER A 298 28.03 5.76 8.56
N ILE A 299 28.11 4.90 7.54
CA ILE A 299 29.11 5.05 6.46
C ILE A 299 29.03 6.45 5.82
N ALA A 300 27.84 7.04 5.74
CA ALA A 300 27.66 8.40 5.25
C ALA A 300 28.27 9.46 6.18
N GLU A 301 28.12 9.31 7.51
CA GLU A 301 28.74 10.19 8.51
C GLU A 301 30.26 10.01 8.55
N GLN A 302 30.76 8.78 8.43
CA GLN A 302 32.20 8.51 8.29
C GLN A 302 32.77 9.19 7.05
N MET A 303 32.11 9.05 5.89
CA MET A 303 32.54 9.72 4.65
C MET A 303 32.47 11.25 4.73
N TYR A 304 31.53 11.81 5.49
CA TYR A 304 31.42 13.25 5.72
C TYR A 304 32.55 13.74 6.64
N GLN A 305 32.86 13.01 7.71
CA GLN A 305 33.98 13.30 8.59
C GLN A 305 35.33 13.17 7.87
N ASP A 306 35.53 12.14 7.06
CA ASP A 306 36.76 11.97 6.28
C ASP A 306 36.98 13.09 5.26
N ARG A 307 35.90 13.63 4.66
CA ARG A 307 36.00 14.80 3.78
C ARG A 307 36.27 16.11 4.53
N MET A 308 35.73 16.26 5.74
CA MET A 308 36.00 17.41 6.61
C MET A 308 37.45 17.39 7.12
N MET A 309 37.99 16.20 7.42
CA MET A 309 39.34 16.04 7.97
C MET A 309 40.45 16.09 6.90
N ASN A 310 40.14 15.69 5.66
CA ASN A 310 41.10 15.72 4.54
C ASN A 310 41.01 17.00 3.67
N GLY A 311 40.16 17.97 4.03
CA GLY A 311 39.97 19.23 3.30
C GLY A 311 40.90 20.38 3.74
N THR A 312 41.79 20.13 4.72
CA THR A 312 42.79 21.09 5.20
C THR A 312 44.20 20.59 4.92
N HIS A 313 44.67 20.72 3.67
CA HIS A 313 46.09 20.81 3.32
C HIS A 313 46.29 21.53 1.99
#